data_AF-A0A1V5Y0D1-F1
#
_entry.id   AF-A0A1V5Y0D1-F1
#
_cell.length_a   1.000
_cell.length_b   1.000
_cell.length_c   1.000
_cell.angle_alpha   90.00
_cell.angle_beta   90.00
_cell.angle_gamma   90.00
#
_symmetry.space_group_name_H-M   'P 1'
#
loop_
_entity.id
_entity.type
_entity.pdbx_description
1 polymer ?
#
loop_
_entity_poly.entity_id
_entity_poly.type
_entity_poly.pdbx_seq_one_letter_code
_entity_poly.pdbx_strand_id
1 'polypeptide(L)'
;MKGLYCFCAIILFALILTGCGYKQDRCWVDDSQYLKAKKIYETTRNIDLVQRHLEEQRTWRQCEINEAIYRIKKEYHLDEEVK
;
A
#
# COMPACT_ATOMS: atom_id res chain seq x y z
N MET A 1 -4.44 23.47 53.08
CA MET A 1 -3.45 23.52 51.98
C MET A 1 -2.79 22.14 51.80
N LYS A 2 -3.50 21.18 51.20
CA LYS A 2 -2.98 19.85 50.82
C LYS A 2 -3.77 19.40 49.60
N GLY A 3 -3.21 19.54 48.40
CA GLY A 3 -3.94 19.25 47.17
C GLY A 3 -3.10 19.48 45.92
N LEU A 4 -1.82 19.10 45.96
CA LEU A 4 -0.89 19.29 44.84
C LEU A 4 -0.09 18.00 44.57
N TYR A 5 -0.81 16.87 44.53
CA TYR A 5 -0.25 15.57 44.17
C TYR A 5 -1.24 14.85 43.25
N CYS A 6 -1.40 15.26 41.99
CA CYS A 6 -2.18 14.44 41.05
C CYS A 6 -2.04 14.79 39.54
N PHE A 7 -1.00 15.50 39.09
CA PHE A 7 -0.95 15.92 37.67
C PHE A 7 0.28 15.50 36.85
N CYS A 8 1.26 14.77 37.40
CA CYS A 8 2.46 14.39 36.63
C CYS A 8 2.41 12.98 36.01
N ALA A 9 1.38 12.17 36.26
CA ALA A 9 1.33 10.79 35.79
C ALA A 9 0.80 10.62 34.34
N ILE A 10 0.26 11.67 33.71
CA ILE A 10 -0.45 11.55 32.42
C ILE A 10 0.52 11.63 31.21
N ILE A 11 1.73 12.18 31.38
CA ILE A 11 2.66 12.41 30.25
C ILE A 11 3.37 11.12 29.82
N LEU A 12 3.40 10.06 30.63
CA LEU A 12 4.14 8.83 30.30
C LEU A 12 3.44 7.89 29.30
N PHE A 13 2.14 8.05 29.03
CA PHE A 13 1.38 7.10 28.19
C PHE A 13 1.31 7.48 26.71
N ALA A 14 1.78 8.68 26.33
CA ALA A 14 1.65 9.20 24.95
C ALA A 14 2.79 8.77 24.00
N LEU A 15 3.84 8.10 24.48
CA LEU A 15 5.04 7.79 23.69
C LEU A 15 5.17 6.34 23.19
N ILE A 16 4.18 5.47 23.44
CA ILE A 16 4.29 4.03 23.11
C ILE A 16 3.60 3.66 21.77
N LEU A 17 2.90 4.58 21.11
CA LEU A 17 2.12 4.27 19.89
C LEU A 17 2.74 4.76 18.57
N THR A 18 3.99 5.21 18.54
CA THR A 18 4.75 5.34 17.29
C THR A 18 5.25 3.96 16.85
N GLY A 19 4.32 3.05 16.58
CA GLY A 19 4.61 1.86 15.81
C GLY A 19 5.06 2.29 14.42
N CYS A 20 6.39 2.31 14.20
CA CYS A 20 6.99 2.43 12.90
C CYS A 20 6.54 1.24 12.04
N GLY A 21 5.40 1.38 11.37
CA GLY A 21 4.94 0.44 10.37
C GLY A 21 5.90 0.49 9.19
N TYR A 22 6.84 -0.44 9.14
CA TYR A 22 7.57 -0.73 7.91
C TYR A 22 6.52 -1.12 6.86
N LYS A 23 6.23 -0.20 5.94
CA LYS A 23 5.45 -0.54 4.74
C LYS A 23 6.27 -1.59 3.99
N GLN A 24 5.89 -2.85 4.12
CA GLN A 24 6.31 -3.88 3.19
C GLN A 24 5.67 -3.53 1.85
N ASP A 25 6.39 -2.76 1.05
CA ASP A 25 5.92 -2.27 -0.24
C ASP A 25 5.76 -3.39 -1.28
N ARG A 26 6.31 -4.57 -0.99
CA ARG A 26 6.24 -5.75 -1.85
C ARG A 26 5.75 -6.96 -1.05
N CYS A 27 4.74 -7.61 -1.57
CA CYS A 27 4.28 -8.91 -1.09
C CYS A 27 3.98 -9.81 -2.28
N TRP A 28 3.92 -11.12 -2.00
CA TRP A 28 3.66 -12.09 -3.05
C TRP A 28 2.20 -11.99 -3.54
N VAL A 29 2.02 -12.02 -4.85
CA VAL A 29 0.71 -12.05 -5.54
C VAL A 29 0.65 -13.31 -6.37
N ASP A 30 -0.40 -14.11 -6.16
CA ASP A 30 -0.66 -15.31 -6.94
C ASP A 30 -0.84 -14.99 -8.44
N ASP A 31 -0.42 -15.91 -9.30
CA ASP A 31 -0.51 -15.69 -10.75
C ASP A 31 -1.96 -15.53 -11.24
N SER A 32 -2.93 -16.23 -10.64
CA SER A 32 -4.34 -16.06 -10.99
C SER A 32 -4.86 -14.67 -10.63
N GLN A 33 -4.36 -14.11 -9.53
CA GLN A 33 -4.69 -12.76 -9.07
C GLN A 33 -3.99 -11.71 -9.96
N TYR A 34 -2.72 -11.93 -10.30
CA TYR A 34 -1.99 -11.11 -11.27
C TYR A 34 -2.67 -11.05 -12.64
N LEU A 35 -3.13 -12.20 -13.15
CA LEU A 35 -3.82 -12.27 -14.45
C LEU A 35 -5.07 -11.36 -14.51
N LYS A 36 -5.77 -11.15 -13.39
CA LYS A 36 -6.90 -10.22 -13.32
C LYS A 36 -6.43 -8.78 -13.51
N ALA A 37 -5.39 -8.37 -12.80
CA ALA A 37 -4.79 -7.04 -12.94
C ALA A 37 -4.24 -6.81 -14.37
N LYS A 38 -3.57 -7.82 -14.93
CA LYS A 38 -3.06 -7.80 -16.31
C LYS A 38 -4.20 -7.62 -17.33
N LYS A 39 -5.31 -8.34 -17.20
CA LYS A 39 -6.46 -8.22 -18.10
C LYS A 39 -7.08 -6.81 -18.08
N ILE A 40 -7.13 -6.18 -16.90
CA ILE A 40 -7.58 -4.79 -16.78
C ILE A 40 -6.63 -3.87 -17.56
N TYR A 41 -5.32 -4.04 -17.39
CA TYR A 41 -4.33 -3.26 -18.15
C TYR A 41 -4.43 -3.48 -19.66
N GLU A 42 -4.59 -4.72 -20.10
CA GLU A 42 -4.75 -5.04 -21.54
C GLU A 42 -5.98 -4.35 -22.13
N THR A 43 -7.04 -4.17 -21.33
CA THR A 43 -8.28 -3.51 -21.74
C THR A 43 -8.15 -1.98 -21.73
N THR A 44 -7.54 -1.41 -20.69
CA THR A 44 -7.48 0.05 -20.49
C THR A 44 -6.24 0.71 -21.08
N ARG A 45 -5.15 -0.05 -21.25
CA ARG A 45 -3.79 0.40 -21.59
C ARG A 45 -3.30 1.55 -20.71
N ASN A 46 -3.80 1.64 -19.48
CA ASN A 46 -3.53 2.75 -18.56
C ASN A 46 -3.31 2.22 -17.15
N ILE A 47 -2.11 2.45 -16.60
CA ILE A 47 -1.68 1.89 -15.31
C ILE A 47 -2.41 2.54 -14.12
N ASP A 48 -2.74 3.82 -14.20
CA ASP A 48 -3.46 4.55 -13.14
C ASP A 48 -4.91 4.07 -13.01
N LEU A 49 -5.51 3.68 -14.13
CA LEU A 49 -6.83 3.03 -14.14
C LEU A 49 -6.78 1.64 -13.53
N VAL A 50 -5.72 0.87 -13.77
CA VAL A 50 -5.52 -0.43 -13.13
C VAL A 50 -5.42 -0.23 -11.62
N GLN A 51 -4.55 0.67 -11.16
CA GLN A 51 -4.36 0.93 -9.74
C GLN A 51 -5.68 1.30 -9.05
N ARG A 52 -6.41 2.29 -9.58
CA ARG A 52 -7.71 2.69 -9.03
C ARG A 52 -8.71 1.53 -8.98
N HIS A 53 -8.78 0.73 -10.04
CA HIS A 53 -9.70 -0.40 -10.08
C HIS A 53 -9.37 -1.45 -9.01
N LEU A 54 -8.08 -1.71 -8.74
CA LEU A 54 -7.68 -2.65 -7.70
C LEU A 54 -7.96 -2.10 -6.29
N GLU A 55 -7.74 -0.79 -6.07
CA GLU A 55 -8.06 -0.10 -4.81
C GLU A 55 -9.56 -0.16 -4.48
N GLU A 56 -10.42 -0.05 -5.50
CA GLU A 56 -11.89 -0.11 -5.35
C GLU A 56 -12.41 -1.51 -4.98
N GLN A 57 -11.71 -2.59 -5.36
CA GLN A 57 -12.19 -3.96 -5.18
C GLN A 57 -12.16 -4.47 -3.72
N ARG A 58 -11.60 -3.71 -2.75
CA ARG A 58 -11.43 -4.03 -1.30
C ARG A 58 -10.75 -5.36 -0.94
N THR A 59 -10.61 -6.27 -1.90
CA THR A 59 -9.98 -7.60 -1.75
C THR A 59 -8.48 -7.54 -1.89
N TRP A 60 -7.97 -6.48 -2.51
CA TRP A 60 -6.54 -6.24 -2.71
C TRP A 60 -5.97 -5.45 -1.55
N ARG A 61 -4.86 -5.96 -1.00
CA ARG A 61 -4.03 -5.22 -0.04
C ARG A 61 -3.10 -4.28 -0.80
N GLN A 62 -2.69 -3.17 -0.19
CA GLN A 62 -1.82 -2.20 -0.86
C GLN A 62 -0.52 -2.81 -1.40
N CYS A 63 0.10 -3.74 -0.66
CA CYS A 63 1.31 -4.41 -1.11
C CYS A 63 1.09 -5.29 -2.36
N GLU A 64 -0.11 -5.86 -2.52
CA GLU A 64 -0.47 -6.70 -3.67
C GLU A 64 -0.72 -5.83 -4.90
N ILE A 65 -1.35 -4.67 -4.69
CA ILE A 65 -1.52 -3.66 -5.74
C ILE A 65 -0.16 -3.21 -6.25
N ASN A 66 0.75 -2.85 -5.34
CA ASN A 66 2.11 -2.43 -5.70
C ASN A 66 2.86 -3.50 -6.50
N GLU A 67 2.82 -4.77 -6.06
CA GLU A 67 3.46 -5.88 -6.77
C GLU A 67 2.83 -6.12 -8.15
N ALA A 68 1.50 -6.09 -8.27
CA ALA A 68 0.82 -6.25 -9.55
C ALA A 68 1.17 -5.13 -10.53
N ILE A 69 1.17 -3.87 -10.07
CA ILE A 69 1.56 -2.71 -10.86
C ILE A 69 3.03 -2.81 -11.28
N TYR A 70 3.94 -3.19 -10.37
CA TYR A 70 5.34 -3.42 -10.68
C TYR A 70 5.53 -4.47 -11.79
N ARG A 71 4.87 -5.62 -11.67
CA ARG A 71 4.93 -6.69 -12.67
C ARG A 71 4.40 -6.23 -14.04
N ILE A 72 3.29 -5.50 -14.08
CA ILE A 72 2.74 -4.95 -15.33
C ILE A 72 3.73 -3.97 -15.96
N LYS A 73 4.25 -3.00 -15.18
CA LYS A 73 5.22 -2.03 -15.68
C LYS A 73 6.47 -2.69 -16.25
N LYS A 74 6.98 -3.71 -15.56
CA LYS A 74 8.14 -4.49 -16.00
C LYS A 74 7.84 -5.30 -17.26
N GLU A 75 6.69 -5.96 -17.35
CA GLU A 75 6.30 -6.79 -18.50
C GLU A 75 6.07 -5.96 -19.76
N TYR A 76 5.53 -4.75 -19.62
CA TYR A 76 5.23 -3.86 -20.74
C TYR A 76 6.25 -2.74 -20.93
N HIS A 77 7.40 -2.79 -20.24
CA HIS A 77 8.48 -1.81 -20.35
C HIS A 77 8.04 -0.35 -20.11
N LEU A 78 7.09 -0.13 -19.20
CA LEU A 78 6.48 1.18 -18.93
C LEU A 78 7.38 2.10 -18.09
N ASP A 79 8.44 1.57 -17.49
CA ASP A 79 9.37 2.35 -16.66
C ASP A 79 10.47 3.05 -17.49
N GLU A 80 10.43 2.94 -18.83
CA GLU A 80 11.47 3.47 -19.73
C GLU A 80 11.29 4.95 -20.12
N GLU A 81 10.25 5.63 -19.64
CA GLU A 81 10.01 7.07 -19.92
C GLU A 81 10.40 7.98 -18.74
N VAL A 82 11.67 7.98 -18.35
CA VAL A 82 12.30 9.14 -17.71
C VAL A 82 13.72 9.28 -18.27
N LYS A 83 13.86 10.04 -19.34
CA LYS A 83 15.14 10.58 -19.81
C LYS A 83 14.99 12.01 -20.26
#